data_AF-A0A0M6ZVJ1-F1
#
_entry.id   AF-A0A0M6ZVJ1-F1
#
_cell.length_a   1.000
_cell.length_b   1.000
_cell.length_c   1.000
_cell.angle_alpha   90.00
_cell.angle_beta   90.00
_cell.angle_gamma   90.00
#
_symmetry.space_group_name_H-M   'P 1'
#
loop_
_entity.id
_entity.type
_entity.pdbx_description
1 polymer ?
#
loop_
_entity_poly.entity_id
_entity_poly.type
_entity_poly.pdbx_seq_one_letter_code
_entity_poly.pdbx_strand_id
1 'polypeptide(L)'
;MKLRAISDLHLASPSNREALDELQTAPDDWLIVAGDIAERFEHIKFAFEVFERKFAKVFWVPGNHDLWAIPEERDQPALAGEARYLALVELARQYGIHTPEDPYETWNGPGGAHVVAPLFLLYDYSFRPQDIKRDDVVAWARAQNSVCADETFLDPAPWDSREDWCASRCRETELRLQEVPDGMPTILINHYPLRRDLIHIPRIPRFTPWCGTVRTEDWHQRFNAKVVVSGHLHTRRTDWRDDTRFEEVSLGYPKQWDRRLGIEAYLRDILPGE
;
A
#
# COMPACT_ATOMS: atom_id res chain seq x y z
N MET A 1 -6.48 -18.21 -13.24
CA MET A 1 -5.14 -17.67 -12.97
C MET A 1 -5.03 -16.25 -13.50
N LYS A 2 -5.19 -15.30 -12.60
CA LYS A 2 -4.93 -13.87 -12.75
C LYS A 2 -4.13 -13.39 -11.55
N LEU A 3 -3.34 -12.36 -11.74
CA LEU A 3 -2.80 -11.55 -10.65
C LEU A 3 -3.73 -10.37 -10.47
N ARG A 4 -4.36 -10.26 -9.30
CA ARG A 4 -5.35 -9.23 -8.98
C ARG A 4 -4.85 -8.31 -7.88
N ALA A 5 -5.42 -7.11 -7.76
CA ALA A 5 -5.04 -6.16 -6.73
C ALA A 5 -6.23 -5.40 -6.13
N ILE A 6 -6.11 -5.07 -4.84
CA ILE A 6 -7.01 -4.18 -4.09
C ILE A 6 -6.22 -3.52 -2.95
N SER A 7 -6.71 -2.41 -2.43
CA SER A 7 -6.17 -1.75 -1.24
C SER A 7 -7.27 -1.01 -0.48
N ASP A 8 -6.91 -0.40 0.66
CA ASP A 8 -7.78 0.51 1.39
C ASP A 8 -9.11 -0.14 1.77
N LEU A 9 -9.01 -1.34 2.35
CA LEU A 9 -10.17 -2.13 2.76
C LEU A 9 -10.83 -1.52 3.99
N HIS A 10 -10.08 -0.80 4.83
CA HIS A 10 -10.59 -0.07 6.00
C HIS A 10 -11.57 -0.91 6.85
N LEU A 11 -11.09 -2.09 7.25
CA LEU A 11 -11.89 -3.12 7.91
C LEU A 11 -12.25 -2.79 9.36
N ALA A 12 -11.95 -1.60 9.89
CA ALA A 12 -12.66 -1.11 11.07
C ALA A 12 -14.17 -0.93 10.80
N SER A 13 -14.56 -0.70 9.54
CA SER A 13 -15.97 -0.64 9.15
C SER A 13 -16.61 -2.03 9.04
N PRO A 14 -17.70 -2.31 9.77
CA PRO A 14 -18.42 -3.58 9.65
C PRO A 14 -18.85 -3.90 8.21
N SER A 15 -19.31 -2.89 7.46
CA SER A 15 -19.78 -3.10 6.08
C SER A 15 -18.67 -3.51 5.13
N ASN A 16 -17.43 -3.06 5.36
CA ASN A 16 -16.30 -3.47 4.53
C ASN A 16 -15.82 -4.87 4.93
N ARG A 17 -15.92 -5.25 6.22
CA ARG A 17 -15.67 -6.63 6.68
C ARG A 17 -16.65 -7.63 6.10
N GLU A 18 -17.95 -7.31 6.14
CA GLU A 18 -19.01 -8.10 5.52
C GLU A 18 -18.72 -8.33 4.03
N ALA A 19 -18.38 -7.25 3.31
CA ALA A 19 -18.06 -7.34 1.89
C ALA A 19 -16.82 -8.21 1.62
N LEU A 20 -15.79 -8.13 2.46
CA LEU A 20 -14.61 -8.97 2.33
C LEU A 20 -14.92 -10.46 2.55
N ASP A 21 -15.81 -10.80 3.49
CA ASP A 21 -16.21 -12.19 3.74
C ASP A 21 -16.97 -12.80 2.54
N GLU A 22 -17.79 -11.97 1.88
CA GLU A 22 -18.56 -12.31 0.68
C GLU A 22 -17.70 -12.56 -0.57
N LEU A 23 -16.42 -12.15 -0.55
CA LEU A 23 -15.50 -12.28 -1.67
C LEU A 23 -15.49 -13.71 -2.23
N GLN A 24 -15.67 -13.92 -3.53
CA GLN A 24 -15.65 -15.29 -4.08
C GLN A 24 -14.26 -15.92 -4.03
N THR A 25 -14.20 -17.24 -3.82
CA THR A 25 -12.95 -18.01 -3.89
C THR A 25 -12.41 -18.02 -5.32
N ALA A 26 -11.12 -17.71 -5.48
CA ALA A 26 -10.40 -17.72 -6.75
C ALA A 26 -9.10 -18.52 -6.57
N PRO A 27 -9.19 -19.86 -6.49
CA PRO A 27 -8.14 -20.72 -5.94
C PRO A 27 -6.90 -20.82 -6.84
N ASP A 28 -6.97 -20.32 -8.07
CA ASP A 28 -5.84 -20.24 -9.01
C ASP A 28 -5.24 -18.83 -9.08
N ASP A 29 -5.89 -17.82 -8.50
CA ASP A 29 -5.49 -16.43 -8.67
C ASP A 29 -4.51 -15.99 -7.57
N TRP A 30 -3.62 -15.07 -7.92
CA TRP A 30 -2.78 -14.36 -6.96
C TRP A 30 -3.45 -13.03 -6.61
N LEU A 31 -3.27 -12.57 -5.37
CA LEU A 31 -3.81 -11.30 -4.88
C LEU A 31 -2.71 -10.39 -4.34
N ILE A 32 -2.77 -9.12 -4.71
CA ILE A 32 -2.01 -8.02 -4.13
C ILE A 32 -2.95 -7.21 -3.23
N VAL A 33 -2.54 -6.98 -1.99
CA VAL A 33 -3.21 -6.12 -1.02
C VAL A 33 -2.30 -4.93 -0.74
N ALA A 34 -2.55 -3.80 -1.42
CA ALA A 34 -1.68 -2.63 -1.43
C ALA A 34 -1.92 -1.67 -0.25
N GLY A 35 -1.93 -2.21 0.97
CA GLY A 35 -2.04 -1.48 2.23
C GLY A 35 -3.45 -1.06 2.64
N ASP A 36 -3.52 -0.53 3.87
CA ASP A 36 -4.72 -0.05 4.55
C ASP A 36 -5.80 -1.13 4.67
N ILE A 37 -5.42 -2.28 5.23
CA ILE A 37 -6.37 -3.31 5.62
C ILE A 37 -7.19 -2.80 6.81
N ALA A 38 -6.53 -2.44 7.91
CA ALA A 38 -7.18 -1.94 9.12
C ALA A 38 -6.15 -1.39 10.12
N GLU A 39 -6.63 -0.73 11.18
CA GLU A 39 -5.77 -0.22 12.25
C GLU A 39 -5.51 -1.24 13.37
N ARG A 40 -6.30 -2.31 13.46
CA ARG A 40 -6.23 -3.29 14.55
C ARG A 40 -5.81 -4.66 14.06
N PHE A 41 -4.94 -5.32 14.82
CA PHE A 41 -4.43 -6.67 14.50
C PHE A 41 -5.56 -7.68 14.31
N GLU A 42 -6.64 -7.59 15.08
CA GLU A 42 -7.82 -8.47 14.95
C GLU A 42 -8.42 -8.42 13.53
N HIS A 43 -8.60 -7.22 12.97
CA HIS A 43 -9.18 -7.05 11.64
C HIS A 43 -8.19 -7.42 10.52
N ILE A 44 -6.90 -7.15 10.71
CA ILE A 44 -5.86 -7.56 9.76
C ILE A 44 -5.77 -9.08 9.71
N LYS A 45 -5.79 -9.74 10.88
CA LYS A 45 -5.83 -11.20 10.99
C LYS A 45 -7.04 -11.78 10.27
N PHE A 46 -8.23 -11.22 10.50
CA PHE A 46 -9.44 -11.62 9.77
C PHE A 46 -9.26 -11.53 8.25
N ALA A 47 -8.66 -10.45 7.75
CA ALA A 47 -8.39 -10.30 6.32
C ALA A 47 -7.45 -11.39 5.80
N PHE A 48 -6.35 -11.64 6.51
CA PHE A 48 -5.38 -12.67 6.15
C PHE A 48 -5.98 -14.07 6.13
N GLU A 49 -6.81 -14.42 7.12
CA GLU A 49 -7.58 -15.66 7.15
C GLU A 49 -8.51 -15.79 5.93
N VAL A 50 -9.16 -14.70 5.53
CA VAL A 50 -10.01 -14.68 4.34
C VAL A 50 -9.19 -14.89 3.07
N PHE A 51 -8.06 -14.20 2.92
CA PHE A 51 -7.24 -14.27 1.70
C PHE A 51 -6.55 -15.62 1.54
N GLU A 52 -5.98 -16.17 2.61
CA GLU A 52 -5.36 -17.50 2.63
C GLU A 52 -6.32 -18.58 2.09
N ARG A 53 -7.60 -18.53 2.49
CA ARG A 53 -8.61 -19.48 2.03
C ARG A 53 -9.06 -19.28 0.58
N LYS A 54 -8.93 -18.07 0.04
CA LYS A 54 -9.57 -17.68 -1.22
C LYS A 54 -8.61 -17.59 -2.41
N PHE A 55 -7.31 -17.41 -2.20
CA PHE A 55 -6.32 -17.18 -3.27
C PHE A 55 -5.14 -18.15 -3.18
N ALA A 56 -4.53 -18.44 -4.33
CA ALA A 56 -3.36 -19.32 -4.41
C ALA A 56 -2.11 -18.73 -3.76
N LYS A 57 -1.96 -17.40 -3.86
CA LYS A 57 -0.83 -16.64 -3.29
C LYS A 57 -1.27 -15.21 -3.03
N VAL A 58 -0.82 -14.65 -1.91
CA VAL A 58 -1.20 -13.30 -1.48
C VAL A 58 0.07 -12.51 -1.18
N PHE A 59 0.10 -11.27 -1.63
CA PHE A 59 1.14 -10.29 -1.33
C PHE A 59 0.50 -9.14 -0.57
N TRP A 60 1.08 -8.76 0.55
CA TRP A 60 0.66 -7.61 1.33
C TRP A 60 1.82 -6.62 1.44
N VAL A 61 1.48 -5.33 1.35
CA VAL A 61 2.36 -4.24 1.80
C VAL A 61 1.61 -3.41 2.84
N PRO A 62 2.27 -2.85 3.86
CA PRO A 62 1.61 -2.00 4.84
C PRO A 62 1.20 -0.65 4.23
N GLY A 63 0.00 -0.19 4.57
CA GLY A 63 -0.41 1.20 4.46
C GLY A 63 -0.16 1.99 5.73
N ASN A 64 -0.57 3.27 5.77
CA ASN A 64 -0.42 4.07 6.99
C ASN A 64 -1.35 3.58 8.11
N HIS A 65 -2.59 3.21 7.80
CA HIS A 65 -3.55 2.73 8.79
C HIS A 65 -3.08 1.43 9.45
N ASP A 66 -2.47 0.54 8.68
CA ASP A 66 -1.89 -0.71 9.21
C ASP A 66 -0.86 -0.40 10.31
N LEU A 67 -0.13 0.71 10.17
CA LEU A 67 0.94 1.15 11.07
C LEU A 67 0.48 2.06 12.21
N TRP A 68 -0.79 2.45 12.26
CA TRP A 68 -1.30 3.30 13.35
C TRP A 68 -1.20 2.58 14.70
N ALA A 69 -0.58 3.24 15.67
CA ALA A 69 -0.43 2.78 17.04
C ALA A 69 -1.75 2.93 17.81
N ILE A 70 -2.71 2.06 17.52
CA ILE A 70 -3.98 1.96 18.24
C ILE A 70 -3.90 0.86 19.30
N PRO A 71 -4.24 1.14 20.58
CA PRO A 71 -4.31 0.11 21.61
C PRO A 71 -5.30 -1.00 21.25
N GLU A 72 -4.87 -2.25 21.35
CA GLU A 72 -5.75 -3.41 21.15
C GLU A 72 -6.67 -3.65 22.34
N GLU A 73 -6.19 -3.34 23.54
CA GLU A 73 -6.97 -3.41 24.76
C GLU A 73 -6.98 -2.05 25.44
N ARG A 74 -8.06 -1.78 26.17
CA ARG A 74 -8.14 -0.58 27.00
C ARG A 74 -7.02 -0.62 28.04
N ASP A 75 -6.33 0.51 28.21
CA ASP A 75 -5.27 0.72 29.20
C ASP A 75 -3.97 -0.07 28.96
N GLN A 76 -3.78 -0.67 27.78
CA GLN A 76 -2.47 -1.20 27.33
C GLN A 76 -1.79 -0.23 26.34
N PRO A 77 -0.45 -0.12 26.37
CA PRO A 77 0.25 0.66 25.35
C PRO A 77 0.07 0.01 23.96
N ALA A 78 -0.12 0.84 22.94
CA ALA A 78 -0.16 0.35 21.57
C ALA A 78 1.25 -0.09 21.13
N LEU A 79 1.31 -1.20 20.40
CA LEU A 79 2.52 -1.51 19.63
C LEU A 79 2.64 -0.50 18.49
N ALA A 80 3.83 0.07 18.31
CA ALA A 80 4.07 1.22 17.44
C ALA A 80 5.35 1.07 16.61
N GLY A 81 5.49 1.92 15.59
CA GLY A 81 6.70 2.03 14.77
C GLY A 81 7.17 0.72 14.13
N GLU A 82 8.49 0.54 14.06
CA GLU A 82 9.10 -0.63 13.45
C GLU A 82 8.70 -1.94 14.15
N ALA A 83 8.55 -1.92 15.48
CA ALA A 83 8.12 -3.09 16.23
C ALA A 83 6.70 -3.54 15.81
N ARG A 84 5.80 -2.60 15.55
CA ARG A 84 4.48 -2.89 15.00
C ARG A 84 4.56 -3.47 13.60
N TYR A 85 5.36 -2.85 12.73
CA TYR A 85 5.56 -3.34 11.37
C TYR A 85 6.06 -4.80 11.36
N LEU A 86 7.09 -5.12 12.16
CA LEU A 86 7.64 -6.47 12.24
C LEU A 86 6.63 -7.48 12.80
N ALA A 87 5.79 -7.08 13.76
CA ALA A 87 4.72 -7.93 14.25
C ALA A 87 3.64 -8.22 13.18
N LEU A 88 3.35 -7.27 12.30
CA LEU A 88 2.45 -7.46 11.16
C LEU A 88 3.07 -8.37 10.09
N VAL A 89 4.37 -8.23 9.83
CA VAL A 89 5.12 -9.14 8.96
C VAL A 89 5.06 -10.57 9.48
N GLU A 90 5.27 -10.76 10.78
CA GLU A 90 5.17 -12.09 11.39
C GLU A 90 3.74 -12.65 11.32
N LEU A 91 2.73 -11.82 11.56
CA LEU A 91 1.33 -12.22 11.39
C LEU A 91 1.05 -12.65 9.95
N ALA A 92 1.48 -11.88 8.94
CA ALA A 92 1.29 -12.22 7.53
C ALA A 92 1.94 -13.58 7.18
N ARG A 93 3.15 -13.83 7.68
CA ARG A 93 3.87 -15.11 7.49
C ARG A 93 3.15 -16.31 8.10
N GLN A 94 2.45 -16.15 9.22
CA GLN A 94 1.63 -17.21 9.82
C GLN A 94 0.50 -17.69 8.88
N TYR A 95 0.06 -16.83 7.95
CA TYR A 95 -0.97 -17.13 6.94
C TYR A 95 -0.38 -17.37 5.54
N GLY A 96 0.94 -17.55 5.43
CA GLY A 96 1.61 -17.77 4.14
C GLY A 96 1.55 -16.58 3.18
N ILE A 97 1.33 -15.36 3.70
CA ILE A 97 1.23 -14.14 2.91
C ILE A 97 2.63 -13.54 2.73
N HIS A 98 2.99 -13.25 1.49
CA HIS A 98 4.26 -12.61 1.15
C HIS A 98 4.25 -11.13 1.53
N THR A 99 5.33 -10.70 2.17
CA THR A 99 5.50 -9.34 2.70
C THR A 99 6.63 -8.61 1.99
N PRO A 100 6.84 -7.30 2.26
CA PRO A 100 8.02 -6.61 1.75
C PRO A 100 9.32 -7.23 2.23
N GLU A 101 9.36 -7.99 3.33
CA GLU A 101 10.59 -8.59 3.89
C GLU A 101 10.96 -9.95 3.29
N ASP A 102 10.09 -10.54 2.47
CA ASP A 102 10.31 -11.87 1.89
C ASP A 102 10.96 -11.75 0.48
N PRO A 103 11.66 -12.79 0.00
CA PRO A 103 12.18 -12.82 -1.37
C PRO A 103 11.08 -12.52 -2.39
N TYR A 104 11.44 -11.79 -3.45
CA TYR A 104 10.49 -11.49 -4.51
C TYR A 104 10.11 -12.75 -5.29
N GLU A 105 8.82 -12.90 -5.54
CA GLU A 105 8.27 -14.04 -6.28
C GLU A 105 8.14 -13.70 -7.75
N THR A 106 8.21 -14.72 -8.60
CA THR A 106 7.98 -14.54 -10.05
C THR A 106 6.61 -15.07 -10.43
N TRP A 107 5.74 -14.18 -10.90
CA TRP A 107 4.54 -14.56 -11.62
C TRP A 107 4.94 -15.19 -12.95
N ASN A 108 4.45 -16.40 -13.25
CA ASN A 108 4.72 -17.12 -14.52
C ASN A 108 3.42 -17.39 -15.32
N GLY A 109 2.32 -16.73 -14.94
CA GLY A 109 1.02 -16.93 -15.56
C GLY A 109 0.79 -16.09 -16.83
N PRO A 110 -0.47 -15.96 -17.27
CA PRO A 110 -0.82 -15.10 -18.40
C PRO A 110 -0.32 -13.66 -18.23
N GLY A 111 0.05 -13.01 -19.34
CA GLY A 111 0.72 -11.70 -19.33
C GLY A 111 2.25 -11.79 -19.30
N GLY A 112 2.83 -12.98 -19.10
CA GLY A 112 4.27 -13.23 -19.17
C GLY A 112 4.95 -13.15 -17.80
N ALA A 113 6.20 -13.62 -17.74
CA ALA A 113 6.92 -13.71 -16.48
C ALA A 113 7.25 -12.33 -15.91
N HIS A 114 6.89 -12.05 -14.66
CA HIS A 114 7.15 -10.79 -13.97
C HIS A 114 7.60 -11.02 -12.53
N VAL A 115 8.58 -10.26 -12.06
CA VAL A 115 8.92 -10.24 -10.63
C VAL A 115 7.91 -9.37 -9.90
N VAL A 116 7.25 -9.93 -8.89
CA VAL A 116 6.30 -9.25 -8.02
C VAL A 116 7.07 -8.72 -6.81
N ALA A 117 7.16 -7.40 -6.68
CA ALA A 117 7.99 -6.74 -5.68
C ALA A 117 7.12 -5.92 -4.70
N PRO A 118 6.75 -6.49 -3.53
CA PRO A 118 6.13 -5.76 -2.43
C PRO A 118 7.15 -4.81 -1.79
N LEU A 119 6.77 -3.53 -1.65
CA LEU A 119 7.61 -2.47 -1.12
C LEU A 119 6.93 -1.83 0.11
N PHE A 120 7.73 -1.39 1.07
CA PHE A 120 7.28 -0.55 2.17
C PHE A 120 8.21 0.65 2.28
N LEU A 121 7.71 1.83 1.88
CA LEU A 121 8.54 3.02 1.66
C LEU A 121 8.18 4.26 2.49
N LEU A 122 6.96 4.34 3.05
CA LEU A 122 6.44 5.55 3.70
C LEU A 122 6.50 6.79 2.78
N TYR A 123 6.67 7.97 3.39
CA TYR A 123 6.76 9.28 2.78
C TYR A 123 7.74 10.15 3.59
N ASP A 124 8.23 11.21 2.97
CA ASP A 124 9.24 12.10 3.53
C ASP A 124 8.85 13.59 3.39
N TYR A 125 7.56 13.89 3.21
CA TYR A 125 7.05 15.26 3.00
C TYR A 125 7.64 15.96 1.79
N SER A 126 8.42 15.26 0.95
CA SER A 126 9.02 15.86 -0.23
C SER A 126 7.99 16.13 -1.30
N PHE A 127 6.77 15.60 -1.21
CA PHE A 127 5.61 15.89 -2.07
C PHE A 127 4.85 17.19 -1.72
N ARG A 128 5.34 17.98 -0.76
CA ARG A 128 4.86 19.35 -0.50
C ARG A 128 5.19 20.32 -1.66
N PRO A 129 4.46 21.44 -1.81
CA PRO A 129 4.87 22.51 -2.72
C PRO A 129 6.29 23.03 -2.39
N GLN A 130 7.07 23.37 -3.42
CA GLN A 130 8.50 23.73 -3.24
C GLN A 130 8.72 24.99 -2.40
N ASP A 131 7.76 25.91 -2.39
CA ASP A 131 7.75 27.14 -1.62
C ASP A 131 7.39 26.93 -0.13
N ILE A 132 6.89 25.75 0.24
CA ILE A 132 6.56 25.39 1.61
C ILE A 132 7.77 24.71 2.26
N LYS A 133 8.29 25.29 3.34
CA LYS A 133 9.35 24.68 4.14
C LYS A 133 8.82 23.45 4.87
N ARG A 134 9.71 22.50 5.14
CA ARG A 134 9.36 21.23 5.80
C ARG A 134 8.65 21.44 7.15
N ASP A 135 9.16 22.35 7.98
CA ASP A 135 8.61 22.64 9.31
C ASP A 135 7.22 23.30 9.26
N ASP A 136 6.91 23.96 8.14
CA ASP A 136 5.64 24.67 7.95
C ASP A 136 4.52 23.75 7.40
N VAL A 137 4.83 22.52 6.97
CA VAL A 137 3.88 21.63 6.27
C VAL A 137 2.61 21.39 7.08
N VAL A 138 2.74 21.04 8.36
CA VAL A 138 1.58 20.72 9.22
C VAL A 138 0.72 21.96 9.42
N ALA A 139 1.33 23.13 9.66
CA ALA A 139 0.61 24.39 9.81
C ALA A 139 -0.10 24.80 8.51
N TRP A 140 0.58 24.64 7.37
CA TRP A 140 0.03 24.90 6.04
C TRP A 140 -1.16 24.00 5.73
N ALA A 141 -1.08 22.69 6.00
CA ALA A 141 -2.19 21.76 5.79
C ALA A 141 -3.36 22.02 6.76
N ARG A 142 -3.06 22.39 8.01
CA ARG A 142 -4.07 22.74 9.03
C ARG A 142 -4.94 23.92 8.62
N ALA A 143 -4.38 24.90 7.91
CA ALA A 143 -5.16 26.03 7.38
C ALA A 143 -6.27 25.62 6.39
N GLN A 144 -6.31 24.37 5.92
CA GLN A 144 -7.42 23.79 5.16
C GLN A 144 -7.96 22.49 5.77
N ASN A 145 -7.77 22.26 7.07
CA ASN A 145 -8.23 21.06 7.78
C ASN A 145 -7.80 19.75 7.09
N SER A 146 -6.59 19.71 6.52
CA SER A 146 -6.07 18.58 5.73
C SER A 146 -4.85 17.92 6.37
N VAL A 147 -4.72 18.00 7.70
CA VAL A 147 -3.62 17.36 8.43
C VAL A 147 -3.85 15.86 8.46
N CYS A 148 -2.84 15.07 8.09
CA CYS A 148 -2.90 13.63 8.17
C CYS A 148 -2.94 13.15 9.63
N ALA A 149 -3.77 12.14 9.90
CA ALA A 149 -3.87 11.55 11.23
C ALA A 149 -2.59 10.80 11.64
N ASP A 150 -1.74 10.45 10.68
CA ASP A 150 -0.40 9.91 10.92
C ASP A 150 0.44 10.78 11.86
N GLU A 151 0.25 12.11 11.85
CA GLU A 151 0.92 13.02 12.77
C GLU A 151 0.70 12.66 14.24
N THR A 152 -0.40 11.96 14.53
CA THR A 152 -0.77 11.49 15.87
C THR A 152 -0.55 10.00 16.05
N PHE A 153 -0.88 9.18 15.05
CA PHE A 153 -0.97 7.72 15.22
C PHE A 153 0.21 6.94 14.63
N LEU A 154 0.96 7.51 13.68
CA LEU A 154 2.09 6.84 13.05
C LEU A 154 3.39 7.28 13.74
N ASP A 155 3.69 6.61 14.84
CA ASP A 155 4.96 6.74 15.57
C ASP A 155 6.10 6.14 14.73
N PRO A 156 7.17 6.90 14.44
CA PRO A 156 8.29 6.40 13.64
C PRO A 156 9.35 5.63 14.43
N ALA A 157 9.20 5.42 15.74
CA ALA A 157 10.24 4.75 16.55
C ALA A 157 10.71 3.41 15.93
N PRO A 158 12.02 3.11 15.95
CA PRO A 158 13.10 3.81 16.65
C PRO A 158 13.71 4.99 15.88
N TRP A 159 13.13 5.38 14.75
CA TRP A 159 13.64 6.47 13.92
C TRP A 159 13.27 7.82 14.53
N ASP A 160 14.15 8.82 14.38
CA ASP A 160 13.92 10.18 14.86
C ASP A 160 12.72 10.85 14.16
N SER A 161 12.43 10.43 12.92
CA SER A 161 11.32 10.94 12.13
C SER A 161 10.80 9.93 11.11
N ARG A 162 9.60 10.19 10.60
CA ARG A 162 9.01 9.45 9.46
C ARG A 162 9.86 9.57 8.18
N GLU A 163 10.56 10.70 8.01
CA GLU A 163 11.51 10.93 6.91
C GLU A 163 12.72 10.02 7.01
N ASP A 164 13.28 9.86 8.21
CA ASP A 164 14.44 8.99 8.44
C ASP A 164 14.07 7.52 8.23
N TRP A 165 12.89 7.12 8.70
CA TRP A 165 12.36 5.78 8.44
C TRP A 165 12.14 5.54 6.94
N CYS A 166 11.43 6.44 6.26
CA CYS A 166 11.26 6.43 4.81
C CYS A 166 12.63 6.34 4.09
N ALA A 167 13.61 7.11 4.55
CA ALA A 167 14.91 7.14 3.92
C ALA A 167 15.67 5.81 4.02
N SER A 168 15.60 5.13 5.18
CA SER A 168 16.16 3.79 5.34
C SER A 168 15.44 2.77 4.47
N ARG A 169 14.10 2.78 4.52
CA ARG A 169 13.26 1.87 3.73
C ARG A 169 13.51 1.98 2.22
N CYS A 170 13.63 3.19 1.69
CA CYS A 170 14.00 3.38 0.29
C CYS A 170 15.39 2.83 -0.02
N ARG A 171 16.39 3.00 0.86
CA ARG A 171 17.75 2.48 0.64
C ARG A 171 17.77 0.95 0.62
N GLU A 172 17.13 0.32 1.60
CA GLU A 172 17.03 -1.14 1.69
C GLU A 172 16.30 -1.74 0.48
N THR A 173 15.18 -1.12 0.10
CA THR A 173 14.38 -1.58 -1.04
C THR A 173 15.12 -1.41 -2.36
N GLU A 174 15.83 -0.28 -2.54
CA GLU A 174 16.64 -0.01 -3.73
C GLU A 174 17.73 -1.07 -3.93
N LEU A 175 18.42 -1.49 -2.85
CA LEU A 175 19.41 -2.56 -2.92
C LEU A 175 18.80 -3.88 -3.38
N ARG A 176 17.61 -4.22 -2.89
CA ARG A 176 16.91 -5.46 -3.27
C ARG A 176 16.38 -5.42 -4.69
N LEU A 177 15.89 -4.28 -5.15
CA LEU A 177 15.47 -4.11 -6.54
C LEU A 177 16.65 -4.20 -7.52
N GLN A 178 17.87 -3.84 -7.09
CA GLN A 178 19.10 -4.04 -7.89
C GLN A 178 19.51 -5.51 -8.04
N GLU A 179 19.00 -6.41 -7.19
CA GLU A 179 19.25 -7.85 -7.31
C GLU A 179 18.32 -8.55 -8.31
N VAL A 180 17.28 -7.85 -8.79
CA VAL A 180 16.39 -8.37 -9.84
C VAL A 180 17.19 -8.56 -11.13
N PRO A 181 17.09 -9.72 -11.80
CA PRO A 181 17.84 -9.97 -13.03
C PRO A 181 17.59 -8.91 -14.11
N ASP A 182 18.66 -8.47 -14.77
CA ASP A 182 18.60 -7.47 -15.83
C ASP A 182 17.56 -7.83 -16.91
N GLY A 183 16.72 -6.85 -17.26
CA GLY A 183 15.68 -7.00 -18.29
C GLY A 183 14.42 -7.74 -17.83
N MET A 184 14.40 -8.33 -16.63
CA MET A 184 13.20 -8.93 -16.06
C MET A 184 12.15 -7.83 -15.79
N PRO A 185 10.92 -7.95 -16.31
CA PRO A 185 9.89 -6.96 -16.02
C PRO A 185 9.40 -7.12 -14.58
N THR A 186 9.13 -6.01 -13.92
CA THR A 186 8.67 -5.99 -12.52
C THR A 186 7.25 -5.47 -12.38
N ILE A 187 6.62 -5.86 -11.28
CA ILE A 187 5.43 -5.25 -10.73
C ILE A 187 5.81 -4.68 -9.38
N LEU A 188 5.87 -3.36 -9.29
CA LEU A 188 6.18 -2.68 -8.03
C LEU A 188 4.88 -2.42 -7.27
N ILE A 189 4.84 -2.80 -5.99
CA ILE A 189 3.66 -2.64 -5.14
C ILE A 189 4.05 -1.77 -3.96
N ASN A 190 3.44 -0.61 -3.81
CA ASN A 190 3.65 0.25 -2.66
C ASN A 190 2.35 0.95 -2.33
N HIS A 191 1.99 1.05 -1.05
CA HIS A 191 0.74 1.70 -0.67
C HIS A 191 0.65 3.14 -1.20
N TYR A 192 1.75 3.90 -1.06
CA TYR A 192 1.86 5.26 -1.56
C TYR A 192 2.23 5.28 -3.06
N PRO A 193 1.69 6.23 -3.85
CA PRO A 193 2.15 6.46 -5.22
C PRO A 193 3.65 6.70 -5.29
N LEU A 194 4.33 6.10 -6.28
CA LEU A 194 5.77 6.29 -6.48
C LEU A 194 6.13 7.62 -7.17
N ARG A 195 5.14 8.35 -7.69
CA ARG A 195 5.32 9.59 -8.45
C ARG A 195 4.33 10.64 -8.00
N ARG A 196 4.80 11.89 -7.88
CA ARG A 196 3.96 13.01 -7.46
C ARG A 196 2.86 13.31 -8.47
N ASP A 197 3.15 13.21 -9.77
CA ASP A 197 2.20 13.58 -10.83
C ASP A 197 0.99 12.63 -10.97
N LEU A 198 1.01 11.52 -10.23
CA LEU A 198 -0.09 10.56 -10.13
C LEU A 198 -1.05 10.86 -8.98
N ILE A 199 -0.72 11.82 -8.12
CA ILE A 199 -1.58 12.21 -7.00
C ILE A 199 -2.78 13.02 -7.52
N HIS A 200 -3.99 12.45 -7.40
CA HIS A 200 -5.23 13.10 -7.83
C HIS A 200 -6.24 13.20 -6.68
N ILE A 201 -6.05 14.21 -5.83
CA ILE A 201 -6.91 14.45 -4.67
C ILE A 201 -7.45 15.90 -4.67
N PRO A 202 -8.23 16.30 -5.69
CA PRO A 202 -8.62 17.70 -5.89
C PRO A 202 -9.45 18.30 -4.75
N ARG A 203 -10.06 17.46 -3.90
CA ARG A 203 -10.85 17.89 -2.74
C ARG A 203 -9.99 18.21 -1.50
N ILE A 204 -8.78 17.65 -1.42
CA ILE A 204 -7.84 17.80 -0.29
C ILE A 204 -6.39 17.99 -0.77
N PRO A 205 -6.11 18.97 -1.65
CA PRO A 205 -4.81 19.11 -2.29
C PRO A 205 -3.65 19.37 -1.32
N ARG A 206 -3.93 19.81 -0.08
CA ARG A 206 -2.88 20.00 0.94
C ARG A 206 -2.45 18.72 1.64
N PHE A 207 -3.02 17.57 1.28
CA PHE A 207 -2.65 16.26 1.81
C PHE A 207 -1.47 15.63 1.06
N THR A 208 -1.03 16.18 -0.08
CA THR A 208 0.09 15.64 -0.88
C THR A 208 1.39 15.37 -0.13
N PRO A 209 1.80 16.11 0.93
CA PRO A 209 3.03 15.81 1.64
C PRO A 209 3.09 14.40 2.25
N TRP A 210 1.94 13.80 2.58
CA TRP A 210 1.87 12.46 3.16
C TRP A 210 1.72 11.35 2.12
N CYS A 211 1.84 11.65 0.83
CA CYS A 211 1.51 10.71 -0.25
C CYS A 211 2.71 10.04 -0.94
N GLY A 212 3.92 10.15 -0.38
CA GLY A 212 5.11 9.48 -0.91
C GLY A 212 6.39 10.32 -0.86
N THR A 213 7.36 9.98 -1.72
CA THR A 213 8.68 10.60 -1.77
C THR A 213 9.15 10.83 -3.21
N VAL A 214 9.87 11.93 -3.46
CA VAL A 214 10.50 12.21 -4.76
C VAL A 214 11.63 11.23 -5.12
N ARG A 215 12.14 10.45 -4.16
CA ARG A 215 13.23 9.48 -4.39
C ARG A 215 12.84 8.34 -5.33
N THR A 216 11.54 8.12 -5.53
CA THR A 216 11.00 6.99 -6.29
C THR A 216 10.48 7.37 -7.68
N GLU A 217 10.62 8.64 -8.09
CA GLU A 217 10.00 9.19 -9.32
C GLU A 217 10.41 8.45 -10.61
N ASP A 218 11.61 7.89 -10.63
CA ASP A 218 12.20 7.17 -11.77
C ASP A 218 12.24 5.64 -11.55
N TRP A 219 11.74 5.12 -10.42
CA TRP A 219 11.86 3.71 -10.08
C TRP A 219 11.14 2.79 -11.07
N HIS A 220 10.04 3.24 -11.65
CA HIS A 220 9.33 2.47 -12.68
C HIS A 220 10.20 2.21 -13.91
N GLN A 221 10.96 3.20 -14.37
CA GLN A 221 11.89 3.02 -15.48
C GLN A 221 13.13 2.26 -15.05
N ARG A 222 13.74 2.69 -13.94
CA ARG A 222 15.02 2.18 -13.44
C ARG A 222 14.96 0.70 -13.08
N PHE A 223 13.82 0.22 -12.60
CA PHE A 223 13.59 -1.18 -12.22
C PHE A 223 12.64 -1.91 -13.17
N ASN A 224 12.49 -1.42 -14.41
CA ASN A 224 11.74 -2.05 -15.50
C ASN A 224 10.31 -2.47 -15.09
N ALA A 225 9.62 -1.61 -14.34
CA ALA A 225 8.24 -1.85 -13.94
C ALA A 225 7.32 -1.76 -15.14
N LYS A 226 6.55 -2.82 -15.38
CA LYS A 226 5.45 -2.81 -16.36
C LYS A 226 4.14 -2.40 -15.72
N VAL A 227 3.99 -2.70 -14.42
CA VAL A 227 2.88 -2.21 -13.61
C VAL A 227 3.40 -1.70 -12.27
N VAL A 228 2.85 -0.57 -11.80
CA VAL A 228 3.00 -0.09 -10.43
C VAL A 228 1.63 -0.07 -9.79
N VAL A 229 1.48 -0.72 -8.63
CA VAL A 229 0.22 -0.83 -7.90
C VAL A 229 0.31 0.00 -6.62
N SER A 230 -0.66 0.89 -6.41
CA SER A 230 -0.78 1.70 -5.19
C SER A 230 -2.22 1.84 -4.71
N GLY A 231 -2.38 2.40 -3.52
CA GLY A 231 -3.67 2.74 -2.90
C GLY A 231 -3.65 4.17 -2.39
N HIS A 232 -4.02 4.35 -1.12
CA HIS A 232 -3.85 5.56 -0.30
C HIS A 232 -4.72 6.77 -0.68
N LEU A 233 -4.88 7.05 -1.97
CA LEU A 233 -5.54 8.26 -2.44
C LEU A 233 -7.07 8.15 -2.44
N HIS A 234 -7.60 6.93 -2.45
CA HIS A 234 -9.02 6.64 -2.60
C HIS A 234 -9.60 7.24 -3.89
N THR A 235 -8.81 7.25 -4.96
CA THR A 235 -9.16 7.77 -6.28
C THR A 235 -8.81 6.76 -7.36
N ARG A 236 -9.46 5.60 -7.30
CA ARG A 236 -9.29 4.46 -8.22
C ARG A 236 -9.16 4.90 -9.67
N ARG A 237 -8.02 4.60 -10.27
CA ARG A 237 -7.65 5.08 -11.61
C ARG A 237 -6.57 4.20 -12.25
N THR A 238 -6.43 4.36 -13.57
CA THR A 238 -5.32 3.79 -14.33
C THR A 238 -4.64 4.91 -15.09
N ASP A 239 -3.34 4.98 -14.97
CA ASP A 239 -2.49 5.95 -15.65
C ASP A 239 -1.36 5.25 -16.39
N TRP A 240 -0.76 5.98 -17.34
CA TRP A 240 0.39 5.51 -18.10
C TRP A 240 1.49 6.56 -18.07
N ARG A 241 2.71 6.15 -17.73
CA ARG A 241 3.94 6.96 -17.84
C ARG A 241 5.06 6.07 -18.34
N ASP A 242 5.77 6.51 -19.38
CA ASP A 242 6.97 5.84 -19.87
C ASP A 242 6.79 4.32 -20.11
N ASP A 243 5.65 3.94 -20.72
CA ASP A 243 5.21 2.55 -20.97
C ASP A 243 4.94 1.70 -19.71
N THR A 244 4.95 2.30 -18.52
CA THR A 244 4.49 1.68 -17.27
C THR A 244 3.03 2.04 -17.02
N ARG A 245 2.22 1.02 -16.70
CA ARG A 245 0.85 1.19 -16.23
C ARG A 245 0.84 1.41 -14.71
N PHE A 246 0.18 2.46 -14.24
CA PHE A 246 0.01 2.74 -12.81
C PHE A 246 -1.44 2.48 -12.44
N GLU A 247 -1.64 1.67 -11.41
CA GLU A 247 -2.95 1.24 -10.95
C GLU A 247 -3.17 1.70 -9.51
N GLU A 248 -4.08 2.67 -9.34
CA GLU A 248 -4.65 2.95 -8.02
C GLU A 248 -5.85 2.02 -7.82
N VAL A 249 -5.77 1.20 -6.77
CA VAL A 249 -6.66 0.05 -6.54
C VAL A 249 -7.46 0.16 -5.25
N SER A 250 -7.62 1.38 -4.71
CA SER A 250 -8.36 1.60 -3.46
C SER A 250 -9.82 1.20 -3.58
N LEU A 251 -10.31 0.49 -2.56
CA LEU A 251 -11.73 0.35 -2.28
C LEU A 251 -12.25 1.60 -1.56
N GLY A 252 -11.60 1.96 -0.46
CA GLY A 252 -11.91 3.12 0.37
C GLY A 252 -12.99 2.87 1.42
N TYR A 253 -13.37 3.94 2.11
CA TYR A 253 -14.42 3.93 3.13
C TYR A 253 -15.79 3.59 2.54
N PRO A 254 -16.77 3.13 3.36
CA PRO A 254 -18.07 2.66 2.88
C PRO A 254 -18.88 3.61 1.98
N LYS A 255 -18.59 4.93 2.05
CA LYS A 255 -19.26 5.95 1.23
C LYS A 255 -18.56 6.23 -0.10
N GLN A 256 -17.40 5.63 -0.34
CA GLN A 256 -16.55 5.86 -1.51
C GLN A 256 -16.70 4.79 -2.58
N TRP A 257 -17.40 3.70 -2.29
CA TRP A 257 -17.67 2.62 -3.23
C TRP A 257 -19.14 2.19 -3.19
N ASP A 258 -19.64 1.68 -4.31
CA ASP A 258 -21.01 1.17 -4.45
C ASP A 258 -21.09 -0.30 -4.04
N ARG A 259 -21.64 -0.53 -2.84
CA ARG A 259 -21.85 -1.87 -2.27
C ARG A 259 -22.71 -2.78 -3.13
N ARG A 260 -23.57 -2.23 -3.99
CA ARG A 260 -24.46 -3.03 -4.85
C ARG A 260 -23.69 -3.80 -5.93
N LEU A 261 -22.46 -3.38 -6.23
CA LEU A 261 -21.59 -4.06 -7.20
C LEU A 261 -20.82 -5.24 -6.59
N GLY A 262 -20.82 -5.39 -5.25
CA GLY A 262 -19.95 -6.33 -4.54
C GLY A 262 -18.49 -5.89 -4.54
N ILE A 263 -17.68 -6.46 -3.64
CA ILE A 263 -16.25 -6.13 -3.54
C ILE A 263 -15.46 -6.65 -4.76
N GLU A 264 -15.94 -7.71 -5.40
CA GLU A 264 -15.33 -8.34 -6.57
C GLU A 264 -15.17 -7.37 -7.74
N ALA A 265 -16.13 -6.47 -7.92
CA ALA A 265 -16.07 -5.43 -8.95
C ALA A 265 -14.90 -4.45 -8.75
N TYR A 266 -14.33 -4.43 -7.55
CA TYR A 266 -13.20 -3.58 -7.17
C TYR A 266 -11.87 -4.34 -7.11
N LEU A 267 -11.84 -5.63 -7.45
CA LEU A 267 -10.58 -6.29 -7.77
C LEU A 267 -10.07 -5.78 -9.12
N ARG A 268 -8.84 -5.29 -9.15
CA ARG A 268 -8.16 -4.88 -10.38
C ARG A 268 -7.42 -6.08 -10.97
N ASP A 269 -7.64 -6.40 -12.24
CA ASP A 269 -6.79 -7.36 -12.94
C ASP A 269 -5.44 -6.70 -13.31
N ILE A 270 -4.35 -7.17 -12.69
CA ILE A 270 -2.99 -6.69 -12.92
C ILE A 270 -2.33 -7.50 -14.04
N LEU A 271 -2.39 -8.83 -13.98
CA LEU A 271 -1.96 -9.71 -15.08
C LEU A 271 -2.99 -10.83 -15.34
N PRO A 272 -3.31 -11.16 -16.61
CA PRO A 272 -2.97 -10.36 -17.78
C PRO A 272 -3.71 -9.01 -17.70
N GLY A 273 -3.00 -7.92 -17.97
CA GLY A 273 -3.56 -6.58 -17.92
C GLY A 273 -4.26 -6.22 -19.23
N GLU A 274 -5.34 -5.45 -19.15
CA GLU A 274 -5.91 -4.70 -20.27
C GLU A 274 -5.23 -3.31 -20.42
#